data_AF-A0A1F3UI60-F1
#
_entry.id   AF-A0A1F3UI60-F1
#
_cell.length_a   1.000
_cell.length_b   1.000
_cell.length_c   1.000
_cell.angle_alpha   90.00
_cell.angle_beta   90.00
_cell.angle_gamma   90.00
#
_symmetry.space_group_name_H-M   'P 1'
#
loop_
_entity.id
_entity.type
_entity.pdbx_description
1 polymer ?
#
loop_
_entity_poly.entity_id
_entity_poly.type
_entity_poly.pdbx_seq_one_letter_code
_entity_poly.pdbx_strand_id
1 'polypeptide(L)'
;MKGLTSLLITINPIGILEEFISRLEKKMEKTNELLEKLWGQISKLRMKIEQRKREATRALQLSSKAKQENKTSQVLLNAKKAGRLVKSSRSLEEVLSKAEVMYRVLKKMGETCSFMIEDTKSEVETAKDDYNITNESHKTMTQIKRIMTGDADKEMYDPTMEYVLNTTAQKVGEMEHFMEIAQQFTEKSDLENGLYEEEALKMLEEWEKRGDSVLLGTEKAQLISAAY
;
A
#
# COMPACT_ATOMS: atom_id res chain seq x y z
N MET A 1 -21.55 17.19 -11.42
CA MET A 1 -20.91 17.17 -10.08
C MET A 1 -21.96 17.30 -8.97
N LYS A 2 -22.77 16.26 -8.76
CA LYS A 2 -23.68 16.10 -7.62
C LYS A 2 -23.66 14.61 -7.28
N GLY A 3 -22.99 14.23 -6.21
CA GLY A 3 -22.80 12.81 -5.88
C GLY A 3 -22.26 12.53 -4.48
N LEU A 4 -21.62 13.50 -3.82
CA LEU A 4 -21.16 13.36 -2.43
C LEU A 4 -21.77 14.40 -1.46
N THR A 5 -22.64 15.29 -1.95
CA THR A 5 -23.13 16.44 -1.19
C THR A 5 -24.45 16.21 -0.43
N SER A 6 -24.98 14.98 -0.37
CA SER A 6 -26.33 14.73 0.19
C SER A 6 -26.35 14.08 1.58
N LEU A 7 -25.22 13.85 2.23
CA LEU A 7 -25.18 13.36 3.63
C LEU A 7 -25.09 14.50 4.67
N LEU A 8 -25.39 15.73 4.26
CA LEU A 8 -25.49 16.92 5.11
C LEU A 8 -26.86 16.99 5.80
N ILE A 9 -27.16 16.04 6.69
CA ILE A 9 -28.29 16.16 7.62
C ILE A 9 -27.79 15.79 9.02
N THR A 10 -27.43 16.80 9.82
CA THR A 10 -27.22 16.72 11.30
C THR A 10 -26.06 15.87 11.83
N ILE A 11 -24.89 15.85 11.17
CA ILE A 11 -23.75 15.04 11.63
C ILE A 11 -22.58 15.95 12.04
N ASN A 12 -22.04 15.72 13.23
CA ASN A 12 -20.82 16.33 13.75
C ASN A 12 -19.66 16.14 12.74
N PRO A 13 -19.14 17.20 12.07
CA PRO A 13 -18.14 17.07 11.02
C PRO A 13 -16.83 16.47 11.53
N ILE A 14 -16.44 16.78 12.77
CA ILE A 14 -15.26 16.18 13.41
C ILE A 14 -15.45 14.67 13.57
N GLY A 15 -16.65 14.23 13.96
CA GLY A 15 -16.95 12.81 14.11
C GLY A 15 -16.84 12.02 12.81
N ILE A 16 -17.17 12.64 11.67
CA ILE A 16 -16.97 12.05 10.34
C ILE A 16 -15.48 11.85 10.05
N LEU A 17 -14.65 12.86 10.37
CA LEU A 17 -13.20 12.81 10.15
C LEU A 17 -12.53 11.76 11.04
N GLU A 18 -12.91 11.69 12.31
CA GLU A 18 -12.47 10.65 13.26
C GLU A 18 -12.84 9.24 12.75
N GLU A 19 -14.04 9.07 12.18
CA GLU A 19 -14.45 7.79 11.60
C GLU A 19 -13.64 7.42 10.35
N PHE A 20 -13.36 8.40 9.46
CA PHE A 20 -12.49 8.19 8.29
C PHE A 20 -11.09 7.73 8.72
N ILE A 21 -10.48 8.41 9.68
CA ILE A 21 -9.16 8.04 10.24
C ILE A 21 -9.20 6.63 10.82
N SER A 22 -10.21 6.31 11.63
CA SER A 22 -10.34 4.97 12.24
C SER A 22 -10.46 3.86 11.19
N ARG A 23 -11.15 4.11 10.08
CA ARG A 23 -11.23 3.14 8.97
C ARG A 23 -9.89 2.99 8.26
N LEU A 24 -9.15 4.08 8.07
CA LEU A 24 -7.81 4.04 7.50
C LEU A 24 -6.83 3.27 8.38
N GLU A 25 -6.82 3.50 9.69
CA GLU A 25 -5.99 2.76 10.64
C GLU A 25 -6.23 1.24 10.52
N LYS A 26 -7.50 0.81 10.47
CA LYS A 26 -7.87 -0.61 10.28
C LYS A 26 -7.46 -1.16 8.90
N LYS A 27 -7.59 -0.37 7.83
CA LYS A 27 -7.12 -0.79 6.50
C LYS A 27 -5.58 -0.86 6.45
N MET A 28 -4.90 0.02 7.17
CA MET A 28 -3.44 0.04 7.28
C MET A 28 -2.91 -1.19 8.03
N GLU A 29 -3.57 -1.60 9.11
CA GLU A 29 -3.27 -2.85 9.82
C GLU A 29 -3.34 -4.06 8.88
N LYS A 30 -4.43 -4.19 8.11
CA LYS A 30 -4.56 -5.24 7.08
C LYS A 30 -3.49 -5.14 6.00
N THR A 31 -3.14 -3.93 5.59
CA THR A 31 -2.09 -3.70 4.58
C THR A 31 -0.74 -4.21 5.10
N ASN A 32 -0.41 -3.97 6.37
CA ASN A 32 0.80 -4.50 7.00
C ASN A 32 0.82 -6.03 7.04
N GLU A 33 -0.30 -6.67 7.42
CA GLU A 33 -0.39 -8.15 7.39
C GLU A 33 -0.16 -8.72 5.99
N LEU A 34 -0.68 -8.05 4.95
CA LEU A 34 -0.50 -8.46 3.56
C LEU A 34 0.96 -8.29 3.11
N LEU A 35 1.61 -7.20 3.51
CA LEU A 35 3.01 -6.96 3.23
C LEU A 35 3.91 -8.04 3.87
N GLU A 36 3.60 -8.47 5.09
CA GLU A 36 4.30 -9.56 5.78
C GLU A 36 4.09 -10.91 5.05
N LYS A 37 2.87 -11.20 4.62
CA LYS A 37 2.57 -12.41 3.82
C LYS A 37 3.36 -12.44 2.52
N LEU A 38 3.39 -11.31 1.80
CA LEU A 38 4.16 -11.16 0.55
C LEU A 38 5.65 -11.39 0.79
N TRP A 39 6.23 -10.79 1.84
CA TRP A 39 7.63 -11.03 2.22
C TRP A 39 7.91 -12.51 2.53
N GLY A 40 6.98 -13.18 3.20
CA GLY A 40 7.05 -14.63 3.45
C GLY A 40 7.07 -15.46 2.16
N GLN A 41 6.26 -15.10 1.16
CA GLN A 41 6.27 -15.74 -0.16
C GLN A 41 7.58 -15.49 -0.91
N ILE A 42 8.07 -14.24 -0.93
CA ILE A 42 9.38 -13.87 -1.52
C ILE A 42 10.52 -14.67 -0.88
N SER A 43 10.51 -14.81 0.44
CA SER A 43 11.52 -15.57 1.19
C SER A 43 11.49 -17.06 0.83
N LYS A 44 10.30 -17.67 0.74
CA LYS A 44 10.14 -19.04 0.27
C LYS A 44 10.64 -19.23 -1.17
N LEU A 45 10.35 -18.28 -2.05
CA LEU A 45 10.78 -18.30 -3.44
C LEU A 45 12.31 -18.26 -3.56
N ARG A 46 12.99 -17.36 -2.82
CA ARG A 46 14.46 -17.34 -2.71
C ARG A 46 15.02 -18.69 -2.28
N MET A 47 14.48 -19.26 -1.19
CA MET A 47 14.95 -20.55 -0.68
C MET A 47 14.81 -21.67 -1.72
N LYS A 48 13.69 -21.70 -2.45
CA LYS A 48 13.40 -22.68 -3.51
C LYS A 48 14.36 -22.55 -4.69
N ILE A 49 14.66 -21.32 -5.13
CA ILE A 49 15.65 -21.04 -6.18
C ILE A 49 17.03 -21.56 -5.76
N GLU A 50 17.48 -21.21 -4.56
CA GLU A 50 18.78 -21.61 -4.05
C GLU A 50 18.88 -23.13 -3.85
N GLN A 51 17.82 -23.78 -3.39
CA GLN A 51 17.75 -25.23 -3.34
C GLN A 51 17.91 -25.85 -4.74
N ARG A 52 17.18 -25.36 -5.75
CA ARG A 52 17.28 -25.87 -7.14
C ARG A 52 18.67 -25.68 -7.73
N LYS A 53 19.32 -24.55 -7.48
CA LYS A 53 20.72 -24.32 -7.89
C LYS A 53 21.66 -25.35 -7.25
N ARG A 54 21.55 -25.60 -5.94
CA ARG A 54 22.34 -26.63 -5.25
C ARG A 54 22.09 -28.02 -5.83
N GLU A 55 20.84 -28.37 -6.12
CA GLU A 55 20.48 -29.66 -6.74
C GLU A 55 21.03 -29.79 -8.17
N ALA A 56 21.05 -28.70 -8.95
CA ALA A 56 21.65 -28.67 -10.28
C ALA A 56 23.15 -28.93 -10.20
N THR A 57 23.86 -28.25 -9.29
CA THR A 57 25.30 -28.47 -9.05
C THR A 57 25.59 -29.92 -8.66
N ARG A 58 24.79 -30.49 -7.75
CA ARG A 58 24.91 -31.92 -7.37
C ARG A 58 24.68 -32.85 -8.56
N ALA A 59 23.67 -32.58 -9.39
CA ALA A 59 23.41 -33.37 -10.59
C ALA A 59 24.58 -33.30 -11.58
N LEU A 60 25.20 -32.13 -11.77
CA LEU A 60 26.41 -32.00 -12.60
C LEU A 60 27.60 -32.77 -12.02
N GLN A 61 27.81 -32.74 -10.70
CA GLN A 61 28.86 -33.53 -10.04
C GLN A 61 28.65 -35.04 -10.26
N LEU A 62 27.41 -35.53 -10.12
CA LEU A 62 27.07 -36.92 -10.41
C LEU A 62 27.27 -37.28 -11.89
N SER A 63 26.96 -36.35 -12.80
CA SER A 63 27.26 -36.51 -14.22
C SER A 63 28.76 -36.65 -14.48
N SER A 64 29.59 -35.81 -13.86
CA SER A 64 31.06 -35.89 -13.97
C SER A 64 31.61 -37.20 -13.42
N LYS A 65 31.10 -37.67 -12.27
CA LYS A 65 31.48 -38.98 -11.71
C LYS A 65 31.07 -40.13 -12.62
N ALA A 66 29.84 -40.13 -13.13
CA ALA A 66 29.37 -41.14 -14.08
C ALA A 66 30.22 -41.17 -15.36
N LYS A 67 30.74 -40.02 -15.80
CA LYS A 67 31.65 -39.93 -16.95
C LYS A 67 32.99 -40.62 -16.66
N GLN A 68 33.56 -40.44 -15.47
CA GLN A 68 34.78 -41.14 -15.05
C GLN A 68 34.58 -42.66 -14.98
N GLU A 69 33.37 -43.10 -14.64
CA GLU A 69 33.00 -44.51 -14.56
C GLU A 69 32.48 -45.11 -15.90
N ASN A 70 32.59 -44.37 -17.01
CA ASN A 70 32.09 -44.77 -18.34
C ASN A 70 30.58 -45.12 -18.40
N LYS A 71 29.77 -44.54 -17.50
CA LYS A 71 28.31 -44.75 -17.41
C LYS A 71 27.54 -43.72 -18.23
N THR A 72 27.62 -43.81 -19.56
CA THR A 72 27.08 -42.81 -20.51
C THR A 72 25.60 -42.46 -20.29
N SER A 73 24.73 -43.44 -20.01
CA SER A 73 23.30 -43.17 -19.75
C SER A 73 23.08 -42.31 -18.50
N GLN A 74 23.90 -42.49 -17.45
CA GLN A 74 23.82 -41.71 -16.22
C GLN A 74 24.36 -40.30 -16.40
N VAL A 75 25.39 -40.12 -17.24
CA VAL A 75 25.86 -38.78 -17.66
C VAL A 75 24.70 -37.99 -18.28
N LEU A 76 24.04 -38.56 -19.29
CA LEU A 76 22.95 -37.88 -19.99
C LEU A 76 21.77 -37.57 -19.06
N LEU A 77 21.38 -38.52 -18.22
CA LEU A 77 20.28 -38.34 -17.27
C LEU A 77 20.54 -37.19 -16.29
N ASN A 78 21.72 -37.19 -15.66
CA ASN A 78 22.11 -36.19 -14.67
C ASN A 78 22.30 -34.80 -15.30
N ALA A 79 22.91 -34.73 -16.49
CA ALA A 79 23.03 -33.48 -17.24
C ALA A 79 21.66 -32.91 -17.61
N LYS A 80 20.72 -33.73 -18.09
CA LYS A 80 19.33 -33.30 -18.37
C LYS A 80 18.62 -32.82 -17.11
N LYS A 81 18.79 -33.51 -15.98
CA LYS A 81 18.23 -33.09 -14.69
C LYS A 81 18.75 -31.71 -14.28
N ALA A 82 20.07 -31.51 -14.35
CA ALA A 82 20.69 -30.21 -14.07
C ALA A 82 20.13 -29.11 -14.98
N GLY A 83 20.04 -29.37 -16.29
CA GLY A 83 19.49 -28.41 -17.25
C GLY A 83 18.04 -28.00 -16.95
N ARG A 84 17.18 -28.95 -16.56
CA ARG A 84 15.80 -28.63 -16.14
C ARG A 84 15.77 -27.77 -14.88
N LEU A 85 16.60 -28.08 -13.89
CA LEU A 85 16.67 -27.33 -12.64
C LEU A 85 17.16 -25.89 -12.88
N VAL A 86 18.20 -25.69 -13.70
CA VAL A 86 18.72 -24.37 -14.06
C VAL A 86 17.69 -23.55 -14.85
N LYS A 87 17.03 -24.16 -15.84
CA LYS A 87 15.99 -23.47 -16.61
C LYS A 87 14.85 -23.03 -15.69
N SER A 88 14.42 -23.91 -14.78
CA SER A 88 13.32 -23.61 -13.87
C SER A 88 13.70 -22.63 -12.76
N SER A 89 14.97 -22.60 -12.31
CA SER A 89 15.43 -21.57 -11.35
C SER A 89 15.46 -20.19 -11.99
N ARG A 90 15.91 -20.07 -13.24
CA ARG A 90 15.95 -18.79 -13.96
C ARG A 90 14.56 -18.15 -14.10
N SER A 91 13.56 -18.93 -14.48
CA SER A 91 12.17 -18.43 -14.55
C SER A 91 11.66 -17.96 -13.19
N LEU A 92 12.03 -18.62 -12.10
CA LEU A 92 11.67 -18.15 -10.75
C LEU A 92 12.45 -16.89 -10.32
N GLU A 93 13.68 -16.69 -10.79
CA GLU A 93 14.45 -15.47 -10.52
C GLU A 93 13.80 -14.22 -11.13
N GLU A 94 13.22 -14.35 -12.32
CA GLU A 94 12.46 -13.28 -12.97
C GLU A 94 11.22 -12.89 -12.15
N VAL A 95 10.47 -13.88 -11.66
CA VAL A 95 9.33 -13.66 -10.75
C VAL A 95 9.79 -13.02 -9.43
N LEU A 96 10.87 -13.53 -8.85
CA LEU A 96 11.43 -13.02 -7.60
C LEU A 96 11.83 -11.54 -7.72
N SER A 97 12.51 -11.16 -8.80
CA SER A 97 12.95 -9.78 -9.01
C SER A 97 11.77 -8.81 -9.02
N LYS A 98 10.72 -9.15 -9.77
CA LYS A 98 9.50 -8.34 -9.82
C LYS A 98 8.77 -8.31 -8.46
N ALA A 99 8.70 -9.44 -7.74
CA ALA A 99 8.12 -9.51 -6.40
C ALA A 99 8.83 -8.60 -5.40
N GLU A 100 10.16 -8.54 -5.47
CA GLU A 100 10.97 -7.67 -4.61
C GLU A 100 10.79 -6.19 -4.92
N VAL A 101 10.63 -5.83 -6.20
CA VAL A 101 10.26 -4.46 -6.60
C VAL A 101 8.92 -4.09 -5.98
N MET A 102 7.88 -4.90 -6.21
CA MET A 102 6.54 -4.61 -5.72
C MET A 102 6.50 -4.53 -4.20
N TYR A 103 7.21 -5.42 -3.51
CA TYR A 103 7.37 -5.33 -2.07
C TYR A 103 7.97 -3.99 -1.63
N ARG A 104 9.02 -3.48 -2.30
CA ARG A 104 9.60 -2.16 -1.98
C ARG A 104 8.61 -1.02 -2.19
N VAL A 105 7.86 -1.06 -3.29
CA VAL A 105 6.82 -0.06 -3.61
C VAL A 105 5.73 -0.06 -2.52
N LEU A 106 5.15 -1.23 -2.25
CA LEU A 106 4.09 -1.39 -1.25
C LEU A 106 4.56 -1.03 0.16
N LYS A 107 5.79 -1.41 0.52
CA LYS A 107 6.38 -1.05 1.81
C LYS A 107 6.50 0.47 1.96
N LYS A 108 7.07 1.14 0.97
CA LYS A 108 7.25 2.60 1.01
C LYS A 108 5.89 3.32 1.03
N MET A 109 4.92 2.85 0.24
CA MET A 109 3.55 3.36 0.28
C MET A 109 2.91 3.20 1.66
N GLY A 110 3.07 2.03 2.28
CA GLY A 110 2.56 1.77 3.62
C GLY A 110 3.17 2.70 4.67
N GLU A 111 4.50 2.89 4.64
CA GLU A 111 5.21 3.84 5.51
C GLU A 111 4.65 5.26 5.33
N THR A 112 4.47 5.70 4.09
CA THR A 112 3.89 7.02 3.77
C THR A 112 2.45 7.14 4.26
N CYS A 113 1.59 6.14 4.00
CA CYS A 113 0.19 6.14 4.48
C CYS A 113 0.13 6.20 6.01
N SER A 114 0.98 5.44 6.71
CA SER A 114 1.06 5.48 8.16
C SER A 114 1.40 6.88 8.68
N PHE A 115 2.36 7.56 8.04
CA PHE A 115 2.72 8.93 8.40
C PHE A 115 1.55 9.89 8.21
N MET A 116 0.86 9.82 7.06
CA MET A 116 -0.24 10.75 6.77
C MET A 116 -1.50 10.49 7.57
N ILE A 117 -1.75 9.24 7.97
CA ILE A 117 -2.83 8.93 8.92
C ILE A 117 -2.58 9.67 10.23
N GLU A 118 -1.36 9.62 10.75
CA GLU A 118 -0.98 10.30 11.98
C GLU A 118 -1.05 11.84 11.83
N ASP A 119 -0.54 12.37 10.73
CA ASP A 119 -0.63 13.81 10.40
C ASP A 119 -2.09 14.28 10.30
N THR A 120 -2.91 13.55 9.55
CA THR A 120 -4.34 13.85 9.38
C THR A 120 -5.09 13.77 10.71
N LYS A 121 -4.73 12.82 11.57
CA LYS A 121 -5.28 12.72 12.92
C LYS A 121 -4.95 13.95 13.75
N SER A 122 -3.69 14.40 13.72
CA SER A 122 -3.27 15.62 14.40
C SER A 122 -3.98 16.87 13.87
N GLU A 123 -4.18 16.98 12.55
CA GLU A 123 -4.97 18.06 11.93
C GLU A 123 -6.42 18.08 12.44
N VAL A 124 -7.06 16.90 12.52
CA VAL A 124 -8.45 16.77 12.99
C VAL A 124 -8.57 17.07 14.49
N GLU A 125 -7.61 16.63 15.30
CA GLU A 125 -7.55 16.97 16.73
C GLU A 125 -7.42 18.48 16.94
N THR A 126 -6.55 19.15 16.17
CA THR A 126 -6.41 20.60 16.22
C THR A 126 -7.71 21.31 15.81
N ALA A 127 -8.33 20.87 14.71
CA ALA A 127 -9.61 21.41 14.25
C ALA A 127 -10.74 21.21 15.27
N LYS A 128 -10.70 20.11 16.04
CA LYS A 128 -11.63 19.83 17.13
C LYS A 128 -11.44 20.79 18.30
N ASP A 129 -10.19 21.05 18.69
CA ASP A 129 -9.88 22.01 19.75
C ASP A 129 -10.31 23.42 19.36
N ASP A 130 -10.00 23.86 18.14
CA ASP A 130 -10.41 25.16 17.60
C ASP A 130 -11.93 25.29 17.53
N TYR A 131 -12.63 24.23 17.13
CA TYR A 131 -14.10 24.19 17.11
C TYR A 131 -14.68 24.28 18.53
N ASN A 132 -14.12 23.56 19.50
CA ASN A 132 -14.57 23.59 20.89
C ASN A 132 -14.35 24.98 21.51
N ILE A 133 -13.16 25.57 21.32
CA ILE A 133 -12.83 26.92 21.78
C ILE A 133 -13.74 27.95 21.13
N THR A 134 -13.96 27.87 19.81
CA THR A 134 -14.84 28.78 19.08
C THR A 134 -16.29 28.64 19.53
N ASN A 135 -16.77 27.42 19.78
CA ASN A 135 -18.13 27.19 20.28
C ASN A 135 -18.31 27.67 21.74
N GLU A 136 -17.33 27.47 22.62
CA GLU A 136 -17.32 28.00 24.00
C GLU A 136 -17.19 29.53 24.02
N SER A 137 -16.32 30.07 23.16
CA SER A 137 -16.15 31.50 22.95
C SER A 137 -17.40 32.11 22.34
N HIS A 138 -18.08 31.44 21.40
CA HIS A 138 -19.37 31.86 20.87
C HIS A 138 -20.47 31.78 21.92
N LYS A 139 -20.51 30.78 22.81
CA LYS A 139 -21.44 30.77 23.94
C LYS A 139 -21.21 31.96 24.87
N THR A 140 -19.94 32.26 25.19
CA THR A 140 -19.54 33.42 26.03
C THR A 140 -19.82 34.75 25.34
N MET A 141 -19.49 34.88 24.06
CA MET A 141 -19.70 36.07 23.24
C MET A 141 -21.17 36.28 22.91
N THR A 142 -21.95 35.22 22.72
CA THR A 142 -23.42 35.26 22.57
C THR A 142 -24.07 35.67 23.88
N GLN A 143 -23.56 35.24 25.03
CA GLN A 143 -24.01 35.75 26.33
C GLN A 143 -23.71 37.25 26.46
N ILE A 144 -22.50 37.71 26.13
CA ILE A 144 -22.13 39.13 26.13
C ILE A 144 -22.97 39.93 25.10
N LYS A 145 -23.18 39.39 23.90
CA LYS A 145 -23.93 40.03 22.81
C LYS A 145 -25.45 40.01 23.05
N ARG A 146 -26.01 38.99 23.71
CA ARG A 146 -27.41 39.01 24.21
C ARG A 146 -27.59 40.05 25.31
N ILE A 147 -26.63 40.16 26.23
CA ILE A 147 -26.60 41.22 27.25
C ILE A 147 -26.51 42.61 26.60
N MET A 148 -25.78 42.76 25.49
CA MET A 148 -25.56 44.05 24.82
C MET A 148 -26.56 44.43 23.71
N THR A 149 -27.14 43.49 22.97
CA THR A 149 -27.86 43.77 21.69
C THR A 149 -29.17 43.01 21.46
N GLY A 150 -29.63 42.19 22.41
CA GLY A 150 -31.02 41.70 22.46
C GLY A 150 -31.41 40.55 21.53
N ASP A 151 -30.71 40.29 20.42
CA ASP A 151 -30.97 39.10 19.58
C ASP A 151 -29.69 38.47 19.05
N ALA A 152 -29.65 37.14 19.04
CA ALA A 152 -28.49 36.36 18.64
C ALA A 152 -28.92 35.15 17.81
N ASP A 153 -29.02 35.34 16.51
CA ASP A 153 -29.15 34.25 15.56
C ASP A 153 -28.13 34.37 14.42
N LYS A 154 -27.19 33.42 14.42
CA LYS A 154 -26.80 32.61 13.24
C LYS A 154 -25.69 31.62 13.62
N GLU A 155 -25.93 30.34 13.33
CA GLU A 155 -24.87 29.33 13.22
C GLU A 155 -23.85 29.79 12.17
N MET A 156 -22.64 30.10 12.62
CA MET A 156 -21.53 30.40 11.74
C MET A 156 -20.89 29.07 11.32
N TYR A 157 -21.33 28.56 10.17
CA TYR A 157 -20.63 27.49 9.46
C TYR A 157 -19.24 28.05 9.07
N ASP A 158 -18.17 27.52 9.65
CA ASP A 158 -16.81 28.06 9.52
C ASP A 158 -16.15 27.55 8.22
N PRO A 159 -15.79 28.43 7.26
CA PRO A 159 -15.05 28.06 6.05
C PRO A 159 -13.76 27.26 6.33
N THR A 160 -13.18 27.41 7.52
CA THR A 160 -12.00 26.65 7.99
C THR A 160 -12.32 25.17 8.16
N MET A 161 -13.49 24.83 8.71
CA MET A 161 -13.92 23.44 8.90
C MET A 161 -14.26 22.78 7.55
N GLU A 162 -14.83 23.53 6.61
CA GLU A 162 -15.08 23.05 5.25
C GLU A 162 -13.77 22.77 4.51
N TYR A 163 -12.75 23.62 4.68
CA TYR A 163 -11.41 23.39 4.12
C TYR A 163 -10.78 22.11 4.67
N VAL A 164 -10.72 21.95 6.00
CA VAL A 164 -10.17 20.74 6.65
C VAL A 164 -10.91 19.49 6.20
N LEU A 165 -12.25 19.54 6.13
CA LEU A 165 -13.04 18.40 5.71
C LEU A 165 -12.74 17.98 4.26
N ASN A 166 -12.60 18.95 3.35
CA ASN A 166 -12.28 18.68 1.96
C ASN A 166 -10.84 18.14 1.78
N THR A 167 -9.85 18.70 2.47
CA THR A 167 -8.46 18.25 2.38
C THR A 167 -8.26 16.88 3.01
N THR A 168 -8.83 16.63 4.19
CA THR A 168 -8.82 15.30 4.82
C THR A 168 -9.52 14.27 3.94
N ALA A 169 -10.69 14.57 3.38
CA ALA A 169 -11.40 13.65 2.49
C ALA A 169 -10.56 13.27 1.25
N GLN A 170 -9.82 14.22 0.69
CA GLN A 170 -8.90 13.94 -0.42
C GLN A 170 -7.75 13.02 0.00
N LYS A 171 -7.04 13.36 1.09
CA LYS A 171 -5.95 12.53 1.65
C LYS A 171 -6.43 11.11 1.94
N VAL A 172 -7.61 10.97 2.55
CA VAL A 172 -8.26 9.68 2.86
C VAL A 172 -8.54 8.88 1.60
N GLY A 173 -9.15 9.48 0.58
CA GLY A 173 -9.47 8.77 -0.66
C GLY A 173 -8.24 8.27 -1.41
N GLU A 174 -7.13 9.02 -1.37
CA GLU A 174 -5.86 8.57 -1.93
C GLU A 174 -5.31 7.36 -1.15
N MET A 175 -5.24 7.44 0.18
CA MET A 175 -4.76 6.35 1.04
C MET A 175 -5.61 5.07 0.91
N GLU A 176 -6.93 5.18 0.94
CA GLU A 176 -7.83 4.03 0.79
C GLU A 176 -7.62 3.31 -0.54
N HIS A 177 -7.44 4.06 -1.61
CA HIS A 177 -7.20 3.50 -2.93
C HIS A 177 -5.86 2.75 -3.00
N PHE A 178 -4.79 3.29 -2.39
CA PHE A 178 -3.51 2.60 -2.34
C PHE A 178 -3.60 1.28 -1.56
N MET A 179 -4.28 1.30 -0.42
CA MET A 179 -4.49 0.09 0.38
C MET A 179 -5.33 -0.95 -0.40
N GLU A 180 -6.30 -0.51 -1.20
CA GLU A 180 -7.06 -1.42 -2.08
C GLU A 180 -6.20 -2.02 -3.18
N ILE A 181 -5.34 -1.24 -3.84
CA ILE A 181 -4.39 -1.73 -4.83
C ILE A 181 -3.45 -2.77 -4.20
N ALA A 182 -2.88 -2.45 -3.04
CA ALA A 182 -2.00 -3.34 -2.27
C ALA A 182 -2.70 -4.65 -1.89
N GLN A 183 -3.97 -4.56 -1.53
CA GLN A 183 -4.79 -5.72 -1.19
C GLN A 183 -5.06 -6.61 -2.39
N GLN A 184 -5.52 -6.03 -3.50
CA GLN A 184 -5.80 -6.78 -4.73
C GLN A 184 -4.59 -7.53 -5.24
N PHE A 185 -3.41 -6.93 -5.15
CA PHE A 185 -2.16 -7.58 -5.50
C PHE A 185 -1.89 -8.81 -4.66
N THR A 186 -1.87 -8.63 -3.34
CA THR A 186 -1.41 -9.66 -2.41
C THR A 186 -2.37 -10.84 -2.40
N GLU A 187 -3.67 -10.59 -2.56
CA GLU A 187 -4.69 -11.63 -2.62
C GLU A 187 -4.67 -12.45 -3.92
N LYS A 188 -4.35 -11.82 -5.06
CA LYS A 188 -4.36 -12.46 -6.37
C LYS A 188 -3.00 -13.03 -6.78
N SER A 189 -1.92 -12.53 -6.18
CA SER A 189 -0.55 -12.92 -6.46
C SER A 189 -0.23 -14.29 -5.85
N ASP A 190 -0.42 -15.34 -6.63
CA ASP A 190 0.33 -16.58 -6.42
C ASP A 190 1.66 -16.51 -7.18
N LEU A 191 2.74 -16.22 -6.44
CA LEU A 191 4.10 -16.16 -6.98
C LEU A 191 4.53 -17.47 -7.66
N GLU A 192 3.88 -18.61 -7.35
CA GLU A 192 4.26 -19.90 -7.93
C GLU A 192 3.61 -20.19 -9.28
N ASN A 193 2.46 -19.56 -9.60
CA ASN A 193 1.60 -19.94 -10.72
C ASN A 193 1.66 -19.00 -11.94
N GLY A 194 2.49 -17.95 -11.92
CA GLY A 194 2.76 -17.11 -13.09
C GLY A 194 1.70 -16.04 -13.41
N LEU A 195 0.54 -16.05 -12.72
CA LEU A 195 -0.46 -14.97 -12.70
C LEU A 195 0.06 -13.67 -12.06
N TYR A 196 1.27 -13.71 -11.52
CA TYR A 196 1.92 -12.60 -10.83
C TYR A 196 2.26 -11.41 -11.74
N GLU A 197 2.65 -11.69 -12.99
CA GLU A 197 3.26 -10.68 -13.85
C GLU A 197 2.27 -9.65 -14.38
N GLU A 198 1.09 -10.09 -14.82
CA GLU A 198 0.03 -9.22 -15.34
C GLU A 198 -0.50 -8.29 -14.23
N GLU A 199 -0.74 -8.84 -13.04
CA GLU A 199 -1.23 -8.11 -11.87
C GLU A 199 -0.21 -7.09 -11.36
N ALA A 200 1.08 -7.45 -11.34
CA ALA A 200 2.15 -6.53 -10.96
C ALA A 200 2.23 -5.35 -11.95
N LEU A 201 2.20 -5.63 -13.25
CA LEU A 201 2.23 -4.59 -14.30
C LEU A 201 0.99 -3.70 -14.24
N LYS A 202 -0.19 -4.30 -14.05
CA LYS A 202 -1.44 -3.56 -13.93
C LYS A 202 -1.43 -2.58 -12.76
N MET A 203 -0.89 -2.98 -11.62
CA MET A 203 -0.75 -2.05 -10.49
C MET A 203 0.23 -0.92 -10.76
N LEU A 204 1.38 -1.23 -11.39
CA LEU A 204 2.36 -0.20 -11.75
C LEU A 204 1.75 0.80 -12.72
N GLU A 205 0.97 0.34 -13.71
CA GLU A 205 0.23 1.20 -14.63
C GLU A 205 -0.87 2.02 -13.96
N GLU A 206 -1.70 1.40 -13.13
CA GLU A 206 -2.76 2.08 -12.37
C GLU A 206 -2.16 3.15 -11.46
N TRP A 207 -1.00 2.85 -10.88
CA TRP A 207 -0.25 3.81 -10.09
C TRP A 207 0.31 4.94 -10.95
N GLU A 208 0.98 4.65 -12.07
CA GLU A 208 1.56 5.63 -12.99
C GLU A 208 0.49 6.63 -13.47
N LYS A 209 -0.66 6.12 -13.93
CA LYS A 209 -1.78 6.90 -14.49
C LYS A 209 -2.38 7.93 -13.54
N ARG A 210 -2.23 7.79 -12.21
CA ARG A 210 -2.81 8.73 -11.24
C ARG A 210 -2.00 10.01 -10.97
N GLY A 211 -1.03 10.35 -11.82
CA GLY A 211 -0.32 11.66 -11.76
C GLY A 211 0.56 11.84 -10.51
N ASP A 212 1.02 13.06 -10.25
CA ASP A 212 1.85 13.39 -9.07
C ASP A 212 1.10 13.01 -7.78
N SER A 213 1.59 11.98 -7.10
CA SER A 213 1.02 11.56 -5.83
C SER A 213 1.36 12.60 -4.77
N VAL A 214 0.34 13.16 -4.09
CA VAL A 214 0.56 14.02 -2.91
C VAL A 214 1.40 13.28 -1.87
N LEU A 215 1.23 11.96 -1.80
CA LEU A 215 1.87 11.09 -0.81
C LEU A 215 3.36 10.85 -1.10
N LEU A 216 3.73 10.64 -2.37
CA LEU A 216 5.08 10.18 -2.75
C LEU A 216 5.91 11.19 -3.54
N GLY A 217 5.31 12.27 -4.03
CA GLY A 217 6.00 13.30 -4.81
C GLY A 217 6.95 12.72 -5.86
N THR A 218 8.23 13.12 -5.80
CA THR A 218 9.29 12.67 -6.72
C THR A 218 9.77 11.23 -6.50
N GLU A 219 9.53 10.64 -5.33
CA GLU A 219 9.95 9.26 -5.02
C GLU A 219 9.16 8.24 -5.86
N LYS A 220 7.94 8.58 -6.28
CA LYS A 220 7.12 7.77 -7.20
C LYS A 220 7.89 7.44 -8.49
N ALA A 221 8.48 8.44 -9.13
CA ALA A 221 9.22 8.23 -10.38
C ALA A 221 10.44 7.30 -10.19
N GLN A 222 11.14 7.42 -9.06
CA GLN A 222 12.30 6.58 -8.74
C GLN A 222 11.91 5.11 -8.51
N LEU A 223 10.78 4.89 -7.81
CA LEU A 223 10.26 3.56 -7.55
C LEU A 223 9.69 2.90 -8.82
N ILE A 224 8.99 3.64 -9.68
CA ILE A 224 8.48 3.15 -10.97
C ILE A 224 9.64 2.80 -11.90
N SER A 225 10.65 3.67 -12.02
CA SER A 225 11.82 3.40 -12.86
C SER A 225 12.66 2.21 -12.39
N ALA A 226 12.65 1.89 -11.10
CA ALA A 226 13.28 0.69 -10.58
C ALA A 226 12.47 -0.60 -10.85
N ALA A 227 11.24 -0.47 -11.39
CA ALA A 227 10.35 -1.57 -11.73
C ALA A 227 10.42 -2.01 -13.19
N TYR A 228 10.93 -1.15 -14.08
CA TYR A 228 11.21 -1.41 -15.49
C TYR A 228 12.67 -1.79 -15.72
#